data_AF-A0A2S2E4S2-F1
#
_entry.id   AF-A0A2S2E4S2-F1
#
_cell.length_a   1.000
_cell.length_b   1.000
_cell.length_c   1.000
_cell.angle_alpha   90.00
_cell.angle_beta   90.00
_cell.angle_gamma   90.00
#
_symmetry.space_group_name_H-M   'P 1'
#
loop_
_entity.id
_entity.type
_entity.pdbx_description
1 polymer ?
#
loop_
_entity_poly.entity_id
_entity_poly.type
_entity_poly.pdbx_seq_one_letter_code
_entity_poly.pdbx_strand_id
1 'polypeptide(L)'
;MILAGLDLAWTDHKPTGIAYGKLEGDTLTVTDMAHDIMRPSKICSGLINNGVVGVAIDAPLIVNNLSGMRECEKLIGIEFGSRKASCMPSNLNKYPEHPAVELASRLEAKGFCHSNLGNKWQVECYPHPAIINIFGLPERLKYKRKRGMMVADQQYGQHRLGVLLRSLISSKVLKLEIPNDVQINHLKFDQEHYLSGYNLKANEDKLDAIICLYVAALHALKKTDFYGSIDDGYIVVPMEKQYSFSEPRIDDWVMAAWAVETAYNYYMAAEATWQVSSIVSMTNAALSIEILLKSYRLKPTHNIGAINERYSWQGNKSDGHDLSKLFDELPVSVQRKLCTSFDREMLYKYRNFFRDSKYGYERNATNRCSQTLQKIAGEMIRKTVEIYRDHGSKDPFIQSYPN
;
A
#
# COMPACT_ATOMS: atom_id res chain seq x y z
N MET A 1 -12.48 -22.17 7.77
CA MET A 1 -12.68 -21.44 9.05
C MET A 1 -13.25 -20.07 8.76
N ILE A 2 -14.23 -19.58 9.53
CA ILE A 2 -14.69 -18.18 9.42
C ILE A 2 -13.86 -17.34 10.39
N LEU A 3 -13.22 -16.29 9.86
CA LEU A 3 -12.31 -15.42 10.57
C LEU A 3 -12.79 -13.97 10.50
N ALA A 4 -12.31 -13.14 11.42
CA ALA A 4 -12.54 -11.70 11.42
C ALA A 4 -11.26 -10.90 11.69
N GLY A 5 -11.20 -9.70 11.14
CA GLY A 5 -10.19 -8.69 11.41
C GLY A 5 -10.82 -7.36 11.78
N LEU A 6 -10.32 -6.70 12.84
CA LEU A 6 -10.91 -5.47 13.37
C LEU A 6 -9.89 -4.34 13.46
N ASP A 7 -10.17 -3.20 12.81
CA ASP A 7 -9.61 -1.90 13.22
C ASP A 7 -10.55 -1.31 14.28
N LEU A 8 -10.27 -1.62 15.54
CA LEU A 8 -11.15 -1.29 16.64
C LEU A 8 -10.99 0.18 17.04
N ALA A 9 -12.10 0.89 17.14
CA ALA A 9 -12.11 2.24 17.66
C ALA A 9 -11.61 2.29 19.10
N TRP A 10 -10.76 3.27 19.41
CA TRP A 10 -10.27 3.52 20.76
C TRP A 10 -11.35 4.11 21.69
N THR A 11 -12.50 4.50 21.13
CA THR A 11 -13.67 5.03 21.85
C THR A 11 -14.96 4.52 21.23
N ASP A 12 -16.06 4.55 21.99
CA ASP A 12 -17.37 4.00 21.59
C ASP A 12 -18.18 4.89 20.62
N HIS A 13 -17.68 6.08 20.29
CA HIS A 13 -18.31 7.07 19.41
C HIS A 13 -17.55 7.26 18.09
N LYS A 14 -16.51 6.47 17.85
CA LYS A 14 -15.80 6.41 16.58
C LYS A 14 -16.12 5.11 15.85
N PRO A 15 -16.16 5.12 14.50
CA PRO A 15 -16.41 3.91 13.74
C PRO A 15 -15.34 2.85 13.95
N THR A 16 -15.74 1.58 13.95
CA THR A 16 -14.88 0.40 13.91
C THR A 16 -14.97 -0.24 12.54
N GLY A 17 -13.82 -0.56 11.94
CA GLY A 17 -13.73 -1.36 10.73
C GLY A 17 -13.73 -2.85 11.07
N ILE A 18 -14.56 -3.66 10.40
CA ILE A 18 -14.59 -5.12 10.53
C ILE A 18 -14.52 -5.74 9.15
N ALA A 19 -13.63 -6.71 8.95
CA ALA A 19 -13.59 -7.56 7.77
C ALA A 19 -13.85 -9.00 8.19
N TYR A 20 -14.75 -9.68 7.49
CA TYR A 20 -15.01 -11.11 7.64
C TYR A 20 -14.42 -11.87 6.46
N GLY A 21 -13.93 -13.08 6.72
CA GLY A 21 -13.42 -13.92 5.64
C GLY A 21 -13.50 -15.40 5.95
N LYS A 22 -13.45 -16.19 4.88
CA LYS A 22 -13.41 -17.65 4.94
C LYS A 22 -12.02 -18.12 4.54
N LEU A 23 -11.34 -18.81 5.44
CA LEU A 23 -10.08 -19.49 5.18
C LEU A 23 -10.35 -20.94 4.78
N GLU A 24 -9.94 -21.32 3.57
CA GLU A 24 -10.01 -22.68 3.03
C GLU A 24 -8.63 -23.05 2.44
N GLY A 25 -7.99 -24.07 3.02
CA GLY A 25 -6.62 -24.44 2.63
C GLY A 25 -5.65 -23.27 2.81
N ASP A 26 -5.06 -22.81 1.71
CA ASP A 26 -4.12 -21.70 1.62
C ASP A 26 -4.77 -20.40 1.10
N THR A 27 -6.10 -20.32 1.05
CA THR A 27 -6.83 -19.20 0.46
C THR A 27 -7.78 -18.57 1.47
N LEU A 28 -7.60 -17.27 1.69
CA LEU A 28 -8.50 -16.44 2.47
C LEU A 28 -9.35 -15.61 1.51
N THR A 29 -10.66 -15.85 1.50
CA THR A 29 -11.62 -15.05 0.73
C THR A 29 -12.34 -14.08 1.67
N VAL A 30 -12.27 -12.77 1.39
CA VAL A 30 -13.04 -11.75 2.10
C VAL A 30 -14.50 -11.90 1.72
N THR A 31 -15.38 -12.08 2.71
CA THR A 31 -16.80 -12.36 2.48
C THR A 31 -17.70 -11.16 2.71
N ASP A 32 -17.35 -10.30 3.67
CA ASP A 32 -18.14 -9.12 4.01
C ASP A 32 -17.29 -8.12 4.80
N MET A 33 -17.74 -6.86 4.86
CA MET A 33 -17.12 -5.82 5.67
C MET A 33 -18.16 -4.88 6.29
N ALA A 34 -17.86 -4.40 7.50
CA ALA A 34 -18.64 -3.38 8.17
C ALA A 34 -17.76 -2.19 8.59
N HIS A 35 -18.34 -0.99 8.60
CA HIS A 35 -17.70 0.21 9.13
C HIS A 35 -18.78 1.09 9.74
N ASP A 36 -18.88 1.09 11.07
CA ASP A 36 -19.93 1.80 11.81
C ASP A 36 -19.50 2.02 13.26
N ILE A 37 -20.18 2.92 13.96
CA ILE A 37 -20.03 3.10 15.40
C ILE A 37 -20.66 1.89 16.11
N MET A 38 -19.83 1.11 16.80
CA MET A 38 -20.26 -0.13 17.45
C MET A 38 -19.67 -0.24 18.85
N ARG A 39 -20.52 -0.60 19.82
CA ARG A 39 -20.08 -0.96 21.16
C ARG A 39 -19.52 -2.39 21.19
N PRO A 40 -18.61 -2.72 22.12
CA PRO A 40 -18.05 -4.07 22.29
C PRO A 40 -19.10 -5.19 22.32
N SER A 41 -20.26 -4.96 22.94
CA SER A 41 -21.36 -5.94 22.99
C SER A 41 -21.96 -6.26 21.61
N LYS A 42 -22.15 -5.25 20.74
CA LYS A 42 -22.65 -5.42 19.37
C LYS A 42 -21.63 -6.17 18.52
N ILE A 43 -20.35 -5.82 18.66
CA ILE A 43 -19.24 -6.49 17.95
C ILE A 43 -19.18 -7.97 18.36
N CYS A 44 -19.13 -8.26 19.67
CA CYS A 44 -19.08 -9.63 20.19
C CYS A 44 -20.25 -10.48 19.67
N SER A 45 -21.47 -9.95 19.73
CA SER A 45 -22.67 -10.65 19.23
C SER A 45 -22.62 -10.87 17.73
N GLY A 46 -22.15 -9.88 16.95
CA GLY A 46 -21.94 -9.99 15.52
C GLY A 46 -20.95 -11.09 15.15
N LEU A 47 -19.80 -11.17 15.82
CA LEU A 47 -18.80 -12.21 15.59
C LEU A 47 -19.37 -13.62 15.84
N ILE A 48 -20.13 -13.79 16.92
CA ILE A 48 -20.74 -15.08 17.27
C ILE A 48 -21.80 -15.48 16.26
N ASN A 49 -22.70 -14.57 15.90
CA ASN A 49 -23.79 -14.84 14.97
C ASN A 49 -23.29 -15.18 13.56
N ASN A 50 -22.15 -14.61 13.16
CA ASN A 50 -21.47 -14.93 11.89
C ASN A 50 -20.61 -16.21 11.96
N GLY A 51 -20.60 -16.93 13.09
CA GLY A 51 -19.85 -18.18 13.22
C GLY A 51 -18.33 -18.00 13.21
N VAL A 52 -17.83 -16.80 13.56
CA VAL A 52 -16.39 -16.53 13.64
C VAL A 52 -15.73 -17.43 14.68
N VAL A 53 -14.62 -18.06 14.30
CA VAL A 53 -13.81 -18.90 15.19
C VAL A 53 -12.47 -18.26 15.54
N GLY A 54 -12.02 -17.26 14.80
CA GLY A 54 -10.75 -16.60 15.05
C GLY A 54 -10.82 -15.12 14.71
N VAL A 55 -10.31 -14.27 15.59
CA VAL A 55 -10.33 -12.82 15.39
C VAL A 55 -9.00 -12.18 15.74
N ALA A 56 -8.49 -11.33 14.85
CA ALA A 56 -7.35 -10.44 15.13
C ALA A 56 -7.84 -8.99 15.23
N ILE A 57 -7.36 -8.27 16.25
CA ILE A 57 -7.88 -6.96 16.64
C ILE A 57 -6.71 -5.96 16.74
N ASP A 58 -6.78 -4.84 16.01
CA ASP A 58 -5.85 -3.71 16.15
C ASP A 58 -6.22 -2.87 17.37
N ALA A 59 -5.98 -3.41 18.57
CA ALA A 59 -6.13 -2.70 19.83
C ALA A 59 -5.55 -3.52 21.00
N PRO A 60 -5.15 -2.86 22.10
CA PRO A 60 -4.63 -3.52 23.28
C PRO A 60 -5.69 -4.40 23.97
N LEU A 61 -5.56 -5.73 23.91
CA LEU A 61 -6.55 -6.64 24.50
C LEU A 61 -6.35 -6.87 25.99
N ILE A 62 -5.10 -6.77 26.46
CA ILE A 62 -4.70 -6.95 27.85
C ILE A 62 -3.87 -5.75 28.27
N VAL A 63 -4.32 -5.04 29.31
CA VAL A 63 -3.69 -3.83 29.85
C VAL A 63 -3.73 -3.89 31.38
N ASN A 64 -2.62 -4.30 31.98
CA ASN A 64 -2.53 -4.46 33.45
C ASN A 64 -1.67 -3.37 34.10
N ASN A 65 -0.84 -2.66 33.32
CA ASN A 65 0.07 -1.64 33.81
C ASN A 65 -0.64 -0.30 34.05
N LEU A 66 -0.34 0.33 35.19
CA LEU A 66 -0.86 1.66 35.53
C LEU A 66 -0.33 2.76 34.60
N SER A 67 0.96 2.70 34.24
CA SER A 67 1.62 3.70 33.39
C SER A 67 2.69 3.09 32.49
N GLY A 68 3.28 3.89 31.59
CA GLY A 68 4.32 3.44 30.67
C GLY A 68 3.80 2.58 29.51
N MET A 69 4.73 1.93 28.80
CA MET A 69 4.45 0.96 27.74
C MET A 69 4.39 -0.46 28.32
N ARG A 70 3.51 -1.29 27.75
CA ARG A 70 3.52 -2.75 27.99
C ARG A 70 4.79 -3.36 27.41
N GLU A 71 5.19 -4.53 27.90
CA GLU A 71 6.42 -5.17 27.43
C GLU A 71 6.35 -5.52 25.93
N CYS A 72 5.20 -6.01 25.47
CA CYS A 72 4.95 -6.26 24.04
C CYS A 72 5.17 -5.01 23.17
N GLU A 73 4.74 -3.84 23.64
CA GLU A 73 4.90 -2.55 22.92
C GLU A 73 6.37 -2.13 22.83
N LYS A 74 7.16 -2.38 23.90
CA LYS A 74 8.61 -2.12 23.89
C LYS A 74 9.32 -3.05 22.92
N LEU A 75 8.99 -4.34 22.93
CA LEU A 75 9.58 -5.33 22.01
C LEU A 75 9.29 -4.98 20.55
N ILE A 76 8.07 -4.54 20.24
CA ILE A 76 7.75 -3.99 18.90
C ILE A 76 8.62 -2.77 18.59
N GLY A 77 8.80 -1.85 19.54
CA GLY A 77 9.66 -0.68 19.37
C GLY A 77 11.13 -1.03 19.07
N ILE A 78 11.65 -2.08 19.71
CA ILE A 78 13.01 -2.61 19.46
C ILE A 78 13.12 -3.17 18.04
N GLU A 79 12.16 -4.02 17.63
CA GLU A 79 12.22 -4.75 16.36
C GLU A 79 11.86 -3.90 15.13
N PHE A 80 10.94 -2.94 15.28
CA PHE A 80 10.37 -2.20 14.16
C PHE A 80 10.62 -0.68 14.21
N GLY A 81 11.23 -0.17 15.29
CA GLY A 81 11.45 1.27 15.48
C GLY A 81 12.30 1.90 14.38
N SER A 82 13.36 1.22 13.95
CA SER A 82 14.22 1.64 12.82
C SER A 82 13.44 1.70 11.49
N ARG A 83 12.41 0.86 11.34
CA ARG A 83 11.46 0.81 10.21
C ARG A 83 10.25 1.74 10.43
N LYS A 84 10.35 2.69 11.36
CA LYS A 84 9.35 3.72 11.68
C LYS A 84 8.00 3.17 12.18
N ALA A 85 7.95 1.94 12.71
CA ALA A 85 6.75 1.36 13.32
C ALA A 85 6.98 1.13 14.82
N SER A 86 6.11 1.68 15.65
CA SER A 86 6.21 1.66 17.11
C SER A 86 4.84 1.91 17.72
N CYS A 87 4.52 1.20 18.80
CA CYS A 87 3.26 1.38 19.51
C CYS A 87 3.22 2.71 20.28
N MET A 88 2.02 3.23 20.48
CA MET A 88 1.80 4.19 21.56
C MET A 88 1.63 3.42 22.88
N PRO A 89 2.03 3.99 24.04
CA PRO A 89 1.84 3.34 25.31
C PRO A 89 0.35 3.16 25.65
N SER A 90 -0.08 1.92 25.87
CA SER A 90 -1.39 1.59 26.43
C SER A 90 -1.26 1.30 27.92
N ASN A 91 -1.99 2.01 28.76
CA ASN A 91 -1.98 1.85 30.21
C ASN A 91 -3.26 2.39 30.84
N LEU A 92 -3.53 1.97 32.08
CA LEU A 92 -4.77 2.28 32.79
C LEU A 92 -4.91 3.79 33.13
N ASN A 93 -3.83 4.54 33.29
CA ASN A 93 -3.91 5.99 33.49
C ASN A 93 -4.41 6.74 32.25
N LYS A 94 -4.09 6.26 31.04
CA LYS A 94 -4.55 6.86 29.78
C LYS A 94 -5.88 6.30 29.31
N TYR A 95 -6.09 5.00 29.51
CA TYR A 95 -7.22 4.25 28.97
C TYR A 95 -7.75 3.25 30.02
N PRO A 96 -8.40 3.73 31.10
CA PRO A 96 -8.86 2.87 32.20
C PRO A 96 -9.94 1.87 31.78
N GLU A 97 -10.77 2.24 30.80
CA GLU A 97 -11.88 1.43 30.30
C GLU A 97 -11.75 1.25 28.78
N HIS A 98 -10.61 0.72 28.33
CA HIS A 98 -10.35 0.57 26.89
C HIS A 98 -11.37 -0.38 26.24
N PRO A 99 -12.10 0.02 25.17
CA PRO A 99 -13.14 -0.82 24.55
C PRO A 99 -12.67 -2.22 24.12
N ALA A 100 -11.40 -2.33 23.75
CA ALA A 100 -10.78 -3.59 23.37
C ALA A 100 -10.64 -4.59 24.53
N VAL A 101 -10.34 -4.10 25.74
CA VAL A 101 -10.26 -4.94 26.95
C VAL A 101 -11.67 -5.46 27.29
N GLU A 102 -12.68 -4.59 27.21
CA GLU A 102 -14.08 -5.01 27.39
C GLU A 102 -14.50 -6.05 26.34
N LEU A 103 -14.18 -5.81 25.05
CA LEU A 103 -14.46 -6.75 23.98
C LEU A 103 -13.76 -8.10 24.21
N ALA A 104 -12.50 -8.08 24.65
CA ALA A 104 -11.72 -9.28 24.90
C ALA A 104 -12.34 -10.13 26.01
N SER A 105 -12.69 -9.54 27.15
CA SER A 105 -13.37 -10.25 28.25
C SER A 105 -14.72 -10.83 27.82
N ARG A 106 -15.49 -10.10 26.99
CA ARG A 106 -16.77 -10.60 26.46
C ARG A 106 -16.58 -11.78 25.51
N LEU A 107 -15.57 -11.74 24.65
CA LEU A 107 -15.22 -12.83 23.75
C LEU A 107 -14.72 -14.06 24.53
N GLU A 108 -13.91 -13.86 25.57
CA GLU A 108 -13.43 -14.92 26.45
C GLU A 108 -14.59 -15.62 27.17
N ALA A 109 -15.56 -14.86 27.70
CA ALA A 109 -16.80 -15.40 28.26
C ALA A 109 -17.65 -16.19 27.24
N LYS A 110 -17.33 -16.12 25.95
CA LYS A 110 -17.95 -16.85 24.84
C LYS A 110 -17.03 -17.93 24.24
N GLY A 111 -15.93 -18.22 24.93
CA GLY A 111 -14.99 -19.30 24.62
C GLY A 111 -13.87 -18.91 23.66
N PHE A 112 -13.69 -17.62 23.34
CA PHE A 112 -12.54 -17.16 22.55
C PHE A 112 -11.32 -16.98 23.46
N CYS A 113 -10.47 -18.00 23.50
CA CYS A 113 -9.23 -17.96 24.27
C CYS A 113 -8.24 -16.96 23.65
N HIS A 114 -7.36 -16.40 24.47
CA HIS A 114 -6.19 -15.69 23.94
C HIS A 114 -5.26 -16.68 23.25
N SER A 115 -4.75 -16.32 22.06
CA SER A 115 -3.92 -17.20 21.21
C SER A 115 -4.68 -18.46 20.73
N ASN A 116 -4.02 -19.34 19.98
CA ASN A 116 -4.58 -20.60 19.46
C ASN A 116 -4.76 -21.70 20.53
N LEU A 117 -5.06 -21.33 21.78
CA LEU A 117 -5.21 -22.28 22.90
C LEU A 117 -6.56 -23.03 22.90
N GLY A 118 -7.54 -22.57 22.11
CA GLY A 118 -8.87 -23.17 22.03
C GLY A 118 -9.41 -23.27 20.60
N ASN A 119 -10.60 -23.87 20.46
CA ASN A 119 -11.32 -23.96 19.19
C ASN A 119 -11.78 -22.60 18.66
N LYS A 120 -11.96 -21.63 19.57
CA LYS A 120 -12.15 -20.23 19.24
C LYS A 120 -11.05 -19.41 19.86
N TRP A 121 -10.57 -18.39 19.16
CA TRP A 121 -9.45 -17.58 19.62
C TRP A 121 -9.53 -16.12 19.24
N GLN A 122 -8.87 -15.29 20.05
CA GLN A 122 -8.67 -13.88 19.81
C GLN A 122 -7.19 -13.52 19.97
N VAL A 123 -6.70 -12.59 19.14
CA VAL A 123 -5.33 -12.08 19.23
C VAL A 123 -5.28 -10.58 19.01
N GLU A 124 -4.38 -9.93 19.74
CA GLU A 124 -3.98 -8.55 19.50
C GLU A 124 -3.01 -8.53 18.32
N CYS A 125 -3.23 -7.65 17.35
CA CYS A 125 -2.32 -7.43 16.23
C CYS A 125 -2.02 -5.95 16.05
N TYR A 126 -1.01 -5.66 15.23
CA TYR A 126 -0.63 -4.30 14.91
C TYR A 126 -0.37 -4.17 13.39
N PRO A 127 -1.22 -3.45 12.62
CA PRO A 127 -1.15 -3.41 11.16
C PRO A 127 0.18 -2.90 10.59
N HIS A 128 0.85 -1.94 11.24
CA HIS A 128 2.10 -1.39 10.71
C HIS A 128 3.24 -2.42 10.58
N PRO A 129 3.66 -3.15 11.63
CA PRO A 129 4.64 -4.23 11.49
C PRO A 129 4.12 -5.38 10.63
N ALA A 130 2.82 -5.67 10.65
CA ALA A 130 2.24 -6.67 9.78
C ALA A 130 2.44 -6.35 8.30
N ILE A 131 2.11 -5.13 7.86
CA ILE A 131 2.32 -4.66 6.48
C ILE A 131 3.80 -4.70 6.10
N ILE A 132 4.70 -4.33 7.02
CA ILE A 132 6.15 -4.41 6.80
C ILE A 132 6.56 -5.85 6.48
N ASN A 133 6.19 -6.82 7.33
CA ASN A 133 6.61 -8.21 7.18
C ASN A 133 5.91 -8.95 6.04
N ILE A 134 4.62 -8.69 5.80
CA ILE A 134 3.87 -9.31 4.70
C ILE A 134 4.46 -8.89 3.35
N PHE A 135 4.79 -7.61 3.18
CA PHE A 135 5.21 -7.08 1.88
C PHE A 135 6.72 -6.81 1.76
N GLY A 136 7.50 -7.15 2.79
CA GLY A 136 8.95 -6.88 2.82
C GLY A 136 9.27 -5.40 2.62
N LEU A 137 8.50 -4.51 3.24
CA LEU A 137 8.71 -3.06 3.09
C LEU A 137 9.91 -2.61 3.94
N PRO A 138 10.73 -1.68 3.44
CA PRO A 138 11.88 -1.18 4.20
C PRO A 138 11.46 -0.37 5.44
N GLU A 139 10.27 0.22 5.42
CA GLU A 139 9.69 0.97 6.54
C GLU A 139 8.16 1.02 6.43
N ARG A 140 7.51 1.55 7.47
CA ARG A 140 6.06 1.71 7.52
C ARG A 140 5.52 2.45 6.29
N LEU A 141 4.51 1.87 5.65
CA LEU A 141 3.70 2.52 4.62
C LEU A 141 2.86 3.67 5.19
N LYS A 142 2.89 4.83 4.54
CA LYS A 142 2.16 6.03 4.97
C LYS A 142 0.68 6.03 4.51
N TYR A 143 -0.12 5.03 4.87
CA TYR A 143 -1.56 4.99 4.54
C TYR A 143 -2.45 5.55 5.66
N LYS A 144 -1.93 5.54 6.90
CA LYS A 144 -2.62 5.98 8.13
C LYS A 144 -2.29 7.44 8.46
N ARG A 145 -3.30 8.28 8.72
CA ARG A 145 -3.14 9.73 8.98
C ARG A 145 -2.15 10.00 10.13
N LYS A 146 -1.23 10.94 9.93
CA LYS A 146 -0.38 11.50 10.99
C LYS A 146 -0.42 13.02 11.02
N ARG A 147 -0.15 13.62 12.19
CA ARG A 147 -0.01 15.06 12.34
C ARG A 147 1.09 15.57 11.40
N GLY A 148 0.79 16.60 10.61
CA GLY A 148 1.72 17.19 9.64
C GLY A 148 1.84 16.45 8.30
N MET A 149 1.21 15.27 8.14
CA MET A 149 1.21 14.54 6.88
C MET A 149 0.31 15.24 5.84
N MET A 150 0.63 15.17 4.55
CA MET A 150 -0.26 15.71 3.52
C MET A 150 -1.41 14.72 3.24
N VAL A 151 -2.57 15.22 2.81
CA VAL A 151 -3.69 14.35 2.41
C VAL A 151 -3.29 13.49 1.21
N ALA A 152 -2.55 14.07 0.25
CA ALA A 152 -2.04 13.36 -0.91
C ALA A 152 -1.16 12.15 -0.53
N ASP A 153 -0.29 12.29 0.48
CA ASP A 153 0.55 11.19 0.96
C ASP A 153 -0.31 10.04 1.50
N GLN A 154 -1.41 10.37 2.20
CA GLN A 154 -2.31 9.38 2.78
C GLN A 154 -3.10 8.65 1.69
N GLN A 155 -3.63 9.40 0.71
CA GLN A 155 -4.30 8.83 -0.46
C GLN A 155 -3.37 7.89 -1.22
N TYR A 156 -2.12 8.30 -1.47
CA TYR A 156 -1.14 7.44 -2.13
C TYR A 156 -0.81 6.20 -1.30
N GLY A 157 -0.61 6.35 0.01
CA GLY A 157 -0.36 5.21 0.89
C GLY A 157 -1.50 4.19 0.87
N GLN A 158 -2.76 4.65 0.86
CA GLN A 158 -3.93 3.77 0.75
C GLN A 158 -4.04 3.10 -0.62
N HIS A 159 -3.82 3.84 -1.72
CA HIS A 159 -3.73 3.27 -3.08
C HIS A 159 -2.68 2.16 -3.12
N ARG A 160 -1.47 2.45 -2.63
CA ARG A 160 -0.37 1.47 -2.58
C ARG A 160 -0.71 0.26 -1.72
N LEU A 161 -1.39 0.44 -0.59
CA LEU A 161 -1.86 -0.68 0.23
C LEU A 161 -2.88 -1.54 -0.54
N GLY A 162 -3.78 -0.91 -1.29
CA GLY A 162 -4.72 -1.62 -2.17
C GLY A 162 -4.02 -2.46 -3.24
N VAL A 163 -3.00 -1.91 -3.91
CA VAL A 163 -2.16 -2.64 -4.89
C VAL A 163 -1.49 -3.85 -4.22
N LEU A 164 -0.88 -3.64 -3.05
CA LEU A 164 -0.22 -4.69 -2.29
C LEU A 164 -1.20 -5.80 -1.87
N LEU A 165 -2.37 -5.44 -1.34
CA LEU A 165 -3.43 -6.39 -0.98
C LEU A 165 -3.89 -7.21 -2.19
N ARG A 166 -4.12 -6.58 -3.35
CA ARG A 166 -4.50 -7.29 -4.58
C ARG A 166 -3.41 -8.26 -5.06
N SER A 167 -2.13 -7.93 -4.85
CA SER A 167 -1.03 -8.81 -5.23
C SER A 167 -1.01 -10.15 -4.48
N LEU A 168 -1.62 -10.20 -3.28
CA LEU A 168 -1.68 -11.41 -2.45
C LEU A 168 -2.54 -12.52 -3.04
N ILE A 169 -3.34 -12.28 -4.09
CA ILE A 169 -4.01 -13.34 -4.87
C ILE A 169 -3.01 -14.40 -5.39
N SER A 170 -1.77 -13.97 -5.61
CA SER A 170 -0.67 -14.80 -6.11
C SER A 170 0.30 -15.29 -5.01
N SER A 171 -0.05 -15.09 -3.74
CA SER A 171 0.83 -15.46 -2.63
C SER A 171 1.10 -16.96 -2.58
N LYS A 172 2.36 -17.32 -2.32
CA LYS A 172 2.78 -18.71 -2.06
C LYS A 172 2.54 -19.16 -0.62
N VAL A 173 2.23 -18.23 0.29
CA VAL A 173 2.05 -18.51 1.72
C VAL A 173 0.58 -18.54 2.10
N LEU A 174 -0.18 -17.51 1.68
CA LEU A 174 -1.61 -17.40 1.92
C LEU A 174 -2.21 -16.47 0.86
N LYS A 175 -3.05 -17.00 -0.02
CA LYS A 175 -3.74 -16.21 -1.04
C LYS A 175 -4.81 -15.35 -0.39
N LEU A 176 -4.95 -14.12 -0.87
CA LEU A 176 -6.06 -13.24 -0.51
C LEU A 176 -6.94 -13.00 -1.73
N GLU A 177 -8.19 -13.43 -1.63
CA GLU A 177 -9.25 -13.12 -2.58
C GLU A 177 -10.14 -12.03 -2.01
N ILE A 178 -10.28 -10.93 -2.74
CA ILE A 178 -11.25 -9.88 -2.43
C ILE A 178 -12.23 -9.85 -3.61
N PRO A 179 -13.43 -10.43 -3.47
CA PRO A 179 -14.43 -10.44 -4.53
C PRO A 179 -14.78 -9.03 -5.04
N ASN A 180 -15.13 -8.92 -6.33
CA ASN A 180 -15.39 -7.62 -6.97
C ASN A 180 -16.52 -6.84 -6.31
N ASP A 181 -17.57 -7.52 -5.86
CA ASP A 181 -18.68 -6.92 -5.12
C ASP A 181 -18.21 -6.33 -3.79
N VAL A 182 -17.35 -7.04 -3.04
CA VAL A 182 -16.73 -6.51 -1.81
C VAL A 182 -15.88 -5.28 -2.13
N GLN A 183 -15.06 -5.33 -3.19
CA GLN A 183 -14.24 -4.20 -3.61
C GLN A 183 -15.09 -2.96 -3.94
N ILE A 184 -16.16 -3.14 -4.74
CA ILE A 184 -17.03 -2.04 -5.19
C ILE A 184 -17.83 -1.44 -4.03
N ASN A 185 -18.36 -2.29 -3.15
CA ASN A 185 -19.28 -1.87 -2.08
C ASN A 185 -18.53 -1.25 -0.89
N HIS A 186 -17.34 -1.76 -0.56
CA HIS A 186 -16.67 -1.39 0.68
C HIS A 186 -15.38 -0.59 0.47
N LEU A 187 -14.65 -0.85 -0.62
CA LEU A 187 -13.32 -0.28 -0.86
C LEU A 187 -13.37 0.81 -1.95
N LYS A 188 -12.29 1.58 -2.03
CA LYS A 188 -12.12 2.66 -3.02
C LYS A 188 -10.84 2.52 -3.82
N PHE A 189 -10.50 1.28 -4.14
CA PHE A 189 -9.37 0.94 -4.99
C PHE A 189 -9.35 1.78 -6.27
N ASP A 190 -8.20 2.40 -6.52
CA ASP A 190 -7.91 3.25 -7.67
C ASP A 190 -8.76 4.55 -7.72
N GLN A 191 -9.44 4.89 -6.62
CA GLN A 191 -10.28 6.08 -6.45
C GLN A 191 -9.90 6.88 -5.19
N GLU A 192 -8.81 6.51 -4.50
CA GLU A 192 -8.41 7.10 -3.21
C GLU A 192 -8.14 8.60 -3.33
N HIS A 193 -7.72 9.08 -4.50
CA HIS A 193 -7.50 10.50 -4.77
C HIS A 193 -8.76 11.37 -4.68
N TYR A 194 -9.96 10.79 -4.78
CA TYR A 194 -11.21 11.50 -4.57
C TYR A 194 -11.62 11.55 -3.09
N LEU A 195 -10.93 10.82 -2.21
CA LEU A 195 -11.27 10.74 -0.80
C LEU A 195 -10.58 11.83 0.01
N SER A 196 -11.28 12.40 0.99
CA SER A 196 -10.70 13.31 1.98
C SER A 196 -11.49 13.24 3.28
N GLY A 197 -10.92 13.81 4.36
CA GLY A 197 -11.58 13.91 5.66
C GLY A 197 -12.11 12.57 6.17
N TYR A 198 -13.40 12.54 6.49
CA TYR A 198 -14.09 11.34 6.99
C TYR A 198 -13.99 10.15 6.03
N ASN A 199 -14.24 10.35 4.73
CA ASN A 199 -14.25 9.24 3.77
C ASN A 199 -12.87 8.59 3.61
N LEU A 200 -11.79 9.38 3.70
CA LEU A 200 -10.42 8.87 3.65
C LEU A 200 -10.06 8.08 4.93
N LYS A 201 -10.57 8.52 6.09
CA LYS A 201 -10.45 7.76 7.35
C LYS A 201 -11.29 6.47 7.31
N ALA A 202 -12.51 6.51 6.78
CA ALA A 202 -13.33 5.31 6.64
C ALA A 202 -12.68 4.25 5.73
N ASN A 203 -12.01 4.67 4.65
CA ASN A 203 -11.25 3.74 3.80
C ASN A 203 -9.99 3.20 4.53
N GLU A 204 -9.31 4.03 5.32
CA GLU A 204 -8.20 3.61 6.20
C GLU A 204 -8.63 2.47 7.14
N ASP A 205 -9.73 2.65 7.87
CA ASP A 205 -10.23 1.69 8.87
C ASP A 205 -10.58 0.34 8.23
N LYS A 206 -11.16 0.38 7.03
CA LYS A 206 -11.49 -0.82 6.25
C LYS A 206 -10.23 -1.54 5.76
N LEU A 207 -9.22 -0.81 5.31
CA LEU A 207 -7.93 -1.40 4.92
C LEU A 207 -7.24 -2.04 6.13
N ASP A 208 -7.26 -1.39 7.29
CA ASP A 208 -6.73 -1.95 8.54
C ASP A 208 -7.49 -3.22 8.95
N ALA A 209 -8.82 -3.24 8.81
CA ALA A 209 -9.62 -4.43 9.09
C ALA A 209 -9.26 -5.62 8.18
N ILE A 210 -8.99 -5.38 6.88
CA ILE A 210 -8.51 -6.45 5.96
C ILE A 210 -7.12 -6.94 6.37
N ILE A 211 -6.21 -6.04 6.76
CA ILE A 211 -4.90 -6.43 7.25
C ILE A 211 -5.02 -7.28 8.51
N CYS A 212 -5.86 -6.88 9.46
CA CYS A 212 -6.15 -7.67 10.66
C CYS A 212 -6.71 -9.05 10.28
N LEU A 213 -7.63 -9.13 9.30
CA LEU A 213 -8.20 -10.40 8.85
C LEU A 213 -7.13 -11.31 8.23
N TYR A 214 -6.21 -10.73 7.46
CA TYR A 214 -5.09 -11.47 6.90
C TYR A 214 -4.12 -11.94 7.99
N VAL A 215 -3.85 -11.12 9.02
CA VAL A 215 -3.10 -11.54 10.22
C VAL A 215 -3.82 -12.68 10.95
N ALA A 216 -5.14 -12.65 11.07
CA ALA A 216 -5.92 -13.72 11.67
C ALA A 216 -5.72 -15.04 10.89
N ALA A 217 -5.77 -15.01 9.57
CA ALA A 217 -5.53 -16.19 8.74
C ALA A 217 -4.08 -16.71 8.86
N LEU A 218 -3.09 -15.82 8.86
CA LEU A 218 -1.69 -16.21 9.09
C LEU A 218 -1.48 -16.79 10.49
N HIS A 219 -2.16 -16.27 11.50
CA HIS A 219 -2.12 -16.79 12.86
C HIS A 219 -2.70 -18.21 12.93
N ALA A 220 -3.84 -18.46 12.27
CA ALA A 220 -4.43 -19.79 12.14
C ALA A 220 -3.46 -20.80 11.50
N LEU A 221 -2.66 -20.34 10.53
CA LEU A 221 -1.63 -21.12 9.84
C LEU A 221 -0.29 -21.19 10.59
N LYS A 222 -0.22 -20.67 11.83
CA LYS A 222 0.99 -20.60 12.66
C LYS A 222 2.16 -19.91 11.95
N LYS A 223 1.87 -18.80 11.26
CA LYS A 223 2.83 -17.95 10.52
C LYS A 223 3.04 -16.58 11.18
N THR A 224 2.83 -16.49 12.49
CA THR A 224 3.01 -15.25 13.27
C THR A 224 3.96 -15.47 14.43
N ASP A 225 4.77 -14.47 14.74
CA ASP A 225 5.57 -14.38 15.96
C ASP A 225 4.77 -13.70 17.08
N PHE A 226 5.16 -13.99 18.32
CA PHE A 226 4.56 -13.44 19.54
C PHE A 226 5.54 -12.48 20.21
N TYR A 227 5.06 -11.27 20.51
CA TYR A 227 5.80 -10.27 21.28
C TYR A 227 5.07 -10.02 22.59
N GLY A 228 5.64 -10.44 23.72
CA GLY A 228 5.01 -10.35 25.05
C GLY A 228 4.44 -11.69 25.54
N SER A 229 3.52 -11.65 26.49
CA SER A 229 2.92 -12.82 27.15
C SER A 229 1.40 -12.68 27.26
N ILE A 230 0.70 -13.80 27.50
CA ILE A 230 -0.75 -13.75 27.76
C ILE A 230 -1.04 -13.09 29.11
N ASP A 231 -0.10 -13.13 30.06
CA ASP A 231 -0.30 -12.54 31.40
C ASP A 231 -0.19 -11.02 31.40
N ASP A 232 0.75 -10.45 30.64
CA ASP A 232 1.06 -9.00 30.64
C ASP A 232 0.64 -8.28 29.36
N GLY A 233 0.08 -9.01 28.41
CA GLY A 233 -0.29 -8.55 27.08
C GLY A 233 0.77 -8.88 26.03
N TYR A 234 0.26 -9.13 24.81
CA TYR A 234 1.07 -9.57 23.67
C TYR A 234 0.58 -8.93 22.38
N ILE A 235 1.42 -8.94 21.36
CA ILE A 235 1.06 -8.57 19.99
C ILE A 235 1.53 -9.70 19.08
N VAL A 236 0.67 -10.18 18.19
CA VAL A 236 1.08 -11.10 17.12
C VAL A 236 1.47 -10.31 15.86
N VAL A 237 2.57 -10.70 15.25
CA VAL A 237 3.05 -10.11 13.98
C VAL A 237 3.34 -11.24 13.00
N PRO A 238 2.90 -11.16 11.73
CA PRO A 238 3.34 -12.08 10.69
C PRO A 238 4.85 -12.27 10.66
N MET A 239 5.32 -13.51 10.62
CA MET A 239 6.75 -13.82 10.43
C MET A 239 7.23 -13.18 9.13
N GLU A 240 8.44 -12.63 9.06
CA GLU A 240 8.98 -12.14 7.80
C GLU A 240 9.26 -13.32 6.84
N LYS A 241 8.50 -13.40 5.75
CA LYS A 241 8.61 -14.44 4.70
C LYS A 241 8.42 -13.80 3.33
N GLN A 242 8.82 -14.50 2.28
CA GLN A 242 8.43 -14.13 0.92
C GLN A 242 6.95 -14.49 0.68
N TYR A 243 6.02 -13.68 1.22
CA TYR A 243 4.58 -13.82 0.96
C TYR A 243 4.22 -13.49 -0.48
N SER A 244 5.08 -12.76 -1.19
CA SER A 244 5.01 -12.56 -2.63
C SER A 244 6.38 -12.75 -3.28
N PHE A 245 6.41 -12.66 -4.61
CA PHE A 245 7.45 -12.99 -5.58
C PHE A 245 7.33 -14.39 -6.19
N SER A 246 6.49 -14.49 -7.23
CA SER A 246 7.12 -14.58 -8.54
C SER A 246 7.27 -13.15 -9.05
N GLU A 247 8.49 -12.68 -9.30
CA GLU A 247 8.65 -11.73 -10.40
C GLU A 247 7.84 -12.28 -11.59
N PRO A 248 7.16 -11.47 -12.40
CA PRO A 248 6.84 -11.94 -13.74
C PRO A 248 8.14 -12.56 -14.28
N ARG A 249 8.10 -13.88 -14.51
CA ARG A 249 9.24 -14.66 -14.98
C ARG A 249 9.83 -13.89 -16.15
N ILE A 250 10.96 -13.19 -15.98
CA ILE A 250 11.72 -12.51 -17.05
C ILE A 250 10.81 -12.23 -18.27
N ASP A 251 9.79 -11.39 -18.12
CA ASP A 251 8.85 -11.17 -19.21
C ASP A 251 9.55 -10.27 -20.21
N ASP A 252 10.26 -10.83 -21.19
CA ASP A 252 10.82 -10.18 -22.39
C ASP A 252 10.88 -8.65 -22.27
N TRP A 253 11.82 -8.12 -21.48
CA TRP A 253 11.98 -6.68 -21.38
C TRP A 253 12.40 -6.19 -22.75
N VAL A 254 11.48 -5.56 -23.47
CA VAL A 254 11.83 -4.88 -24.70
C VAL A 254 12.01 -3.41 -24.38
N MET A 255 13.26 -3.12 -24.05
CA MET A 255 13.74 -1.82 -23.62
C MET A 255 14.01 -0.97 -24.86
N ALA A 256 13.16 0.02 -25.13
CA ALA A 256 13.27 0.86 -26.31
C ALA A 256 14.15 2.09 -26.02
N ALA A 257 15.45 1.99 -26.29
CA ALA A 257 16.41 3.07 -26.00
C ALA A 257 16.04 4.41 -26.68
N TRP A 258 15.48 4.35 -27.90
CA TRP A 258 14.91 5.53 -28.59
C TRP A 258 13.86 6.26 -27.75
N ALA A 259 13.03 5.53 -27.00
CA ALA A 259 12.02 6.15 -26.13
C ALA A 259 12.68 6.91 -24.97
N VAL A 260 13.83 6.45 -24.49
CA VAL A 260 14.62 7.16 -23.46
C VAL A 260 15.17 8.47 -24.02
N GLU A 261 15.70 8.47 -25.25
CA GLU A 261 16.13 9.70 -25.94
C GLU A 261 14.94 10.65 -26.17
N THR A 262 13.80 10.12 -26.59
CA THR A 262 12.58 10.91 -26.78
C THR A 262 12.13 11.54 -25.46
N ALA A 263 12.13 10.77 -24.37
CA ALA A 263 11.83 11.30 -23.03
C ALA A 263 12.82 12.40 -22.63
N TYR A 264 14.11 12.24 -22.94
CA TYR A 264 15.12 13.27 -22.69
C TYR A 264 14.85 14.56 -23.48
N ASN A 265 14.45 14.47 -24.75
CA ASN A 265 14.09 15.65 -25.54
C ASN A 265 12.92 16.43 -24.93
N TYR A 266 11.89 15.73 -24.43
CA TYR A 266 10.79 16.38 -23.71
C TYR A 266 11.23 16.96 -22.36
N TYR A 267 12.18 16.32 -21.67
CA TYR A 267 12.76 16.89 -20.45
C TYR A 267 13.53 18.18 -20.75
N MET A 268 14.35 18.22 -21.80
CA MET A 268 15.06 19.43 -22.22
C MET A 268 14.08 20.55 -22.63
N ALA A 269 12.98 20.19 -23.29
CA ALA A 269 11.90 21.14 -23.56
C ALA A 269 11.25 21.66 -22.27
N ALA A 270 11.09 20.81 -21.25
CA ALA A 270 10.57 21.22 -19.95
C ALA A 270 11.50 22.26 -19.28
N GLU A 271 12.82 22.02 -19.27
CA GLU A 271 13.81 22.95 -18.74
C GLU A 271 13.78 24.29 -19.46
N ALA A 272 13.78 24.28 -20.79
CA ALA A 272 13.79 25.50 -21.61
C ALA A 272 12.51 26.34 -21.47
N THR A 273 11.36 25.69 -21.24
CA THR A 273 10.05 26.38 -21.21
C THR A 273 9.67 26.90 -19.84
N TRP A 274 10.41 26.60 -18.77
CA TRP A 274 10.04 26.99 -17.39
C TRP A 274 9.84 28.50 -17.23
N GLN A 275 10.73 29.31 -17.80
CA GLN A 275 10.67 30.78 -17.73
C GLN A 275 9.58 31.37 -18.62
N VAL A 276 9.09 30.62 -19.61
CA VAL A 276 8.04 31.05 -20.54
C VAL A 276 6.65 30.70 -19.99
N SER A 277 6.47 29.44 -19.61
CA SER A 277 5.23 28.94 -19.03
C SER A 277 5.50 27.71 -18.18
N SER A 278 5.29 27.86 -16.88
CA SER A 278 5.47 26.78 -15.90
C SER A 278 4.51 25.61 -16.14
N ILE A 279 3.31 25.86 -16.69
CA ILE A 279 2.36 24.81 -17.08
C ILE A 279 2.90 24.00 -18.27
N VAL A 280 3.39 24.68 -19.32
CA VAL A 280 3.97 24.01 -20.50
C VAL A 280 5.19 23.20 -20.10
N SER A 281 6.06 23.78 -19.27
CA SER A 281 7.23 23.11 -18.71
C SER A 281 6.85 21.85 -17.93
N MET A 282 5.94 21.97 -16.97
CA MET A 282 5.52 20.82 -16.17
C MET A 282 4.76 19.76 -16.98
N THR A 283 4.06 20.15 -18.05
CA THR A 283 3.41 19.24 -19.00
C THR A 283 4.44 18.44 -19.79
N ASN A 284 5.50 19.09 -20.28
CA ASN A 284 6.62 18.44 -20.95
C ASN A 284 7.36 17.48 -20.01
N ALA A 285 7.55 17.86 -18.74
CA ALA A 285 8.14 16.98 -17.73
C ALA A 285 7.25 15.75 -17.46
N ALA A 286 5.93 15.93 -17.34
CA ALA A 286 4.99 14.82 -17.18
C ALA A 286 5.03 13.86 -18.39
N LEU A 287 5.07 14.40 -19.62
CA LEU A 287 5.18 13.59 -20.84
C LEU A 287 6.52 12.86 -20.93
N SER A 288 7.62 13.51 -20.55
CA SER A 288 8.93 12.87 -20.44
C SER A 288 8.89 11.65 -19.52
N ILE A 289 8.32 11.79 -18.31
CA ILE A 289 8.13 10.69 -17.38
C ILE A 289 7.24 9.58 -17.97
N GLU A 290 6.13 9.93 -18.62
CA GLU A 290 5.22 8.97 -19.25
C GLU A 290 5.95 8.10 -20.27
N ILE A 291 6.69 8.72 -21.19
CA ILE A 291 7.46 8.04 -22.25
C ILE A 291 8.53 7.15 -21.61
N LEU A 292 9.20 7.65 -20.58
CA LEU A 292 10.25 6.91 -19.88
C LEU A 292 9.70 5.67 -19.17
N LEU A 293 8.57 5.77 -18.49
CA LEU A 293 7.89 4.63 -17.86
C LEU A 293 7.44 3.61 -18.91
N LYS A 294 6.92 4.07 -20.05
CA LYS A 294 6.52 3.21 -21.16
C LYS A 294 7.70 2.51 -21.83
N SER A 295 8.90 3.08 -21.78
CA SER A 295 10.10 2.55 -22.44
C SER A 295 10.43 1.10 -22.06
N TYR A 296 10.05 0.68 -20.84
CA TYR A 296 10.24 -0.67 -20.33
C TYR A 296 9.25 -1.71 -20.89
N ARG A 297 8.23 -1.29 -21.65
CA ARG A 297 7.14 -2.13 -22.17
C ARG A 297 6.80 -1.84 -23.64
N LEU A 298 7.77 -1.35 -24.41
CA LEU A 298 7.61 -1.03 -25.84
C LEU A 298 8.16 -2.18 -26.69
N LYS A 299 7.28 -2.90 -27.40
CA LYS A 299 7.69 -3.97 -28.32
C LYS A 299 7.78 -3.47 -29.76
N PRO A 300 8.86 -3.74 -30.51
CA PRO A 300 8.99 -3.50 -31.93
C PRO A 300 7.85 -4.20 -32.68
N THR A 301 7.27 -3.51 -33.64
CA THR A 301 6.14 -4.01 -34.44
C THR A 301 6.33 -3.79 -35.94
N HIS A 302 7.15 -2.81 -36.33
CA HIS A 302 7.41 -2.50 -37.73
C HIS A 302 8.88 -2.08 -37.90
N ASN A 303 9.46 -2.37 -39.07
CA ASN A 303 10.85 -2.02 -39.43
C ASN A 303 11.88 -2.47 -38.37
N ILE A 304 11.73 -3.71 -37.87
CA ILE A 304 12.56 -4.26 -36.80
C ILE A 304 14.03 -4.29 -37.25
N GLY A 305 14.92 -3.70 -36.46
CA GLY A 305 16.35 -3.56 -36.72
C GLY A 305 16.74 -2.34 -37.56
N ALA A 306 15.78 -1.52 -38.02
CA ALA A 306 16.05 -0.31 -38.80
C ALA A 306 15.95 0.97 -37.96
N ILE A 307 16.54 2.07 -38.46
CA ILE A 307 16.49 3.39 -37.79
C ILE A 307 15.04 3.89 -37.57
N ASN A 308 14.10 3.47 -38.43
CA ASN A 308 12.68 3.84 -38.37
C ASN A 308 11.79 2.73 -37.78
N GLU A 309 12.35 1.92 -36.87
CA GLU A 309 11.62 0.92 -36.10
C GLU A 309 10.44 1.55 -35.34
N ARG A 310 9.27 0.91 -35.37
CA ARG A 310 8.08 1.38 -34.65
C ARG A 310 7.67 0.41 -33.57
N TYR A 311 7.20 0.96 -32.47
CA TYR A 311 6.89 0.22 -31.25
C TYR A 311 5.41 0.27 -30.91
N SER A 312 4.94 -0.74 -30.21
CA SER A 312 3.64 -0.77 -29.55
C SER A 312 3.82 -0.93 -28.04
N TRP A 313 3.06 -0.15 -27.29
CA TRP A 313 3.06 -0.26 -25.82
C TRP A 313 2.14 -1.41 -25.39
N GLN A 314 2.68 -2.31 -24.56
CA GLN A 314 2.05 -3.57 -24.15
C GLN A 314 1.35 -3.48 -22.77
N GLY A 315 0.87 -2.30 -22.37
CA GLY A 315 0.18 -2.11 -21.08
C GLY A 315 -1.33 -1.86 -21.22
N ASN A 316 -1.99 -1.56 -20.10
CA ASN A 316 -3.44 -1.38 -20.05
C ASN A 316 -3.86 -0.04 -20.70
N LYS A 317 -4.66 -0.11 -21.77
CA LYS A 317 -5.08 1.07 -22.56
C LYS A 317 -6.01 2.03 -21.82
N SER A 318 -6.78 1.58 -20.81
CA SER A 318 -7.76 2.44 -20.13
C SER A 318 -7.11 3.55 -19.30
N ASP A 319 -5.89 3.31 -18.81
CA ASP A 319 -5.15 4.21 -17.92
C ASP A 319 -3.71 4.43 -18.38
N GLY A 320 -3.42 4.23 -19.66
CA GLY A 320 -2.06 4.27 -20.21
C GLY A 320 -1.35 5.64 -20.14
N HIS A 321 -1.93 6.64 -19.48
CA HIS A 321 -1.34 7.96 -19.26
C HIS A 321 -1.22 8.30 -17.76
N ASP A 322 -1.72 7.45 -16.87
CA ASP A 322 -1.64 7.66 -15.42
C ASP A 322 -0.21 7.32 -14.95
N LEU A 323 0.57 8.35 -14.59
CA LEU A 323 1.97 8.16 -14.23
C LEU A 323 2.18 7.19 -13.05
N SER A 324 1.24 7.15 -12.10
CA SER A 324 1.35 6.24 -10.95
C SER A 324 1.09 4.80 -11.38
N LYS A 325 0.04 4.57 -12.18
CA LYS A 325 -0.26 3.22 -12.69
C LYS A 325 0.86 2.71 -13.59
N LEU A 326 1.36 3.54 -14.50
CA LEU A 326 2.51 3.20 -15.35
C LEU A 326 3.74 2.81 -14.51
N PHE A 327 4.00 3.52 -13.41
CA PHE A 327 5.07 3.19 -12.49
C PHE A 327 4.81 1.90 -11.70
N ASP A 328 3.59 1.72 -11.18
CA ASP A 328 3.20 0.53 -10.40
C ASP A 328 3.21 -0.76 -11.24
N GLU A 329 3.05 -0.64 -12.56
CA GLU A 329 3.20 -1.75 -13.53
C GLU A 329 4.66 -2.15 -13.80
N LEU A 330 5.66 -1.35 -13.39
CA LEU A 330 7.06 -1.71 -13.58
C LEU A 330 7.48 -2.85 -12.63
N PRO A 331 8.49 -3.66 -13.00
CA PRO A 331 9.09 -4.62 -12.07
C PRO A 331 9.56 -3.95 -10.77
N VAL A 332 9.35 -4.59 -9.62
CA VAL A 332 9.71 -4.02 -8.29
C VAL A 332 11.20 -3.64 -8.21
N SER A 333 12.08 -4.43 -8.84
CA SER A 333 13.52 -4.13 -8.94
C SER A 333 13.79 -2.80 -9.66
N VAL A 334 13.09 -2.54 -10.75
CA VAL A 334 13.13 -1.26 -11.51
C VAL A 334 12.52 -0.14 -10.69
N GLN A 335 11.33 -0.34 -10.10
CA GLN A 335 10.68 0.66 -9.25
C GLN A 335 11.58 1.13 -8.10
N ARG A 336 12.32 0.20 -7.46
CA ARG A 336 13.24 0.49 -6.35
C ARG A 336 14.44 1.33 -6.79
N LYS A 337 14.98 1.09 -7.99
CA LYS A 337 16.07 1.89 -8.56
C LYS A 337 15.59 3.28 -8.98
N LEU A 338 14.47 3.36 -9.69
CA LEU A 338 13.99 4.60 -10.33
C LEU A 338 13.56 5.69 -9.33
N CYS A 339 12.70 5.37 -8.37
CA CYS A 339 12.01 6.38 -7.58
C CYS A 339 12.18 6.17 -6.08
N THR A 340 12.44 7.27 -5.37
CA THR A 340 12.32 7.33 -3.92
C THR A 340 10.85 7.25 -3.49
N SER A 341 10.58 7.09 -2.19
CA SER A 341 9.21 7.14 -1.67
C SER A 341 8.52 8.47 -1.97
N PHE A 342 9.27 9.58 -1.91
CA PHE A 342 8.77 10.92 -2.25
C PHE A 342 8.42 11.04 -3.74
N ASP A 343 9.28 10.56 -4.64
CA ASP A 343 9.02 10.65 -6.08
C ASP A 343 7.72 9.91 -6.44
N ARG A 344 7.51 8.73 -5.86
CA ARG A 344 6.28 7.95 -6.07
C ARG A 344 5.02 8.67 -5.58
N GLU A 345 5.08 9.31 -4.41
CA GLU A 345 3.99 10.16 -3.90
C GLU A 345 3.67 11.30 -4.91
N MET A 346 4.70 11.89 -5.52
CA MET A 346 4.53 12.95 -6.51
C MET A 346 4.00 12.44 -7.86
N LEU A 347 4.42 11.25 -8.31
CA LEU A 347 3.85 10.61 -9.49
C LEU A 347 2.35 10.37 -9.32
N TYR A 348 1.91 9.92 -8.14
CA TYR A 348 0.49 9.77 -7.83
C TYR A 348 -0.27 11.09 -7.76
N LYS A 349 0.33 12.11 -7.13
CA LYS A 349 -0.25 13.45 -7.04
C LYS A 349 -0.48 14.07 -8.42
N TYR A 350 0.47 13.89 -9.33
CA TYR A 350 0.45 14.48 -10.67
C TYR A 350 0.11 13.46 -11.77
N ARG A 351 -0.51 12.33 -11.41
CA ARG A 351 -0.67 11.19 -12.30
C ARG A 351 -1.42 11.49 -13.61
N ASN A 352 -2.33 12.45 -13.57
CA ASN A 352 -3.09 12.89 -14.74
C ASN A 352 -2.68 14.27 -15.27
N PHE A 353 -1.56 14.84 -14.82
CA PHE A 353 -1.20 16.22 -15.16
C PHE A 353 -1.07 16.43 -16.67
N PHE A 354 -0.44 15.49 -17.37
CA PHE A 354 -0.36 15.52 -18.83
C PHE A 354 -1.73 15.44 -19.50
N ARG A 355 -2.73 14.74 -18.93
CA ARG A 355 -4.07 14.69 -19.52
C ARG A 355 -4.85 15.95 -19.22
N ASP A 356 -4.85 16.36 -17.97
CA ASP A 356 -5.83 17.31 -17.42
C ASP A 356 -5.35 18.78 -17.47
N SER A 357 -4.05 19.03 -17.67
CA SER A 357 -3.46 20.38 -17.59
C SER A 357 -2.71 20.82 -18.85
N LYS A 358 -2.86 20.11 -19.98
CA LYS A 358 -2.35 20.53 -21.29
C LYS A 358 -2.88 21.90 -21.72
N TYR A 359 -4.16 22.13 -21.44
CA TYR A 359 -4.88 23.32 -21.86
C TYR A 359 -5.28 24.11 -20.61
N GLY A 360 -4.52 25.16 -20.29
CA GLY A 360 -4.72 25.95 -19.06
C GLY A 360 -6.10 26.61 -18.93
N TYR A 361 -6.89 26.65 -20.00
CA TYR A 361 -8.26 27.17 -20.02
C TYR A 361 -9.33 26.11 -19.71
N GLU A 362 -8.96 24.83 -19.62
CA GLU A 362 -9.92 23.76 -19.33
C GLU A 362 -10.32 23.74 -17.86
N ARG A 363 -11.57 23.34 -17.60
CA ARG A 363 -12.16 23.32 -16.26
C ARG A 363 -11.33 22.56 -15.20
N ASN A 364 -10.64 21.50 -15.63
CA ASN A 364 -9.85 20.64 -14.76
C ASN A 364 -8.35 21.01 -14.73
N ALA A 365 -7.94 22.03 -15.49
CA ALA A 365 -6.56 22.45 -15.53
C ALA A 365 -6.13 23.08 -14.20
N THR A 366 -4.95 22.71 -13.72
CA THR A 366 -4.40 23.31 -12.50
C THR A 366 -3.53 24.51 -12.83
N ASN A 367 -3.67 25.58 -12.05
CA ASN A 367 -2.77 26.74 -12.10
C ASN A 367 -1.56 26.59 -11.16
N ARG A 368 -1.46 25.48 -10.42
CA ARG A 368 -0.37 25.24 -9.46
C ARG A 368 0.75 24.45 -10.11
N CYS A 369 1.82 25.14 -10.48
CA CYS A 369 3.02 24.52 -11.05
C CYS A 369 4.19 24.51 -10.07
N SER A 370 5.09 23.55 -10.25
CA SER A 370 6.36 23.44 -9.53
C SER A 370 7.36 22.70 -10.40
N GLN A 371 8.65 22.82 -10.10
CA GLN A 371 9.71 22.06 -10.79
C GLN A 371 9.80 20.60 -10.33
N THR A 372 8.81 20.10 -9.56
CA THR A 372 8.85 18.75 -8.97
C THR A 372 8.95 17.67 -10.06
N LEU A 373 8.09 17.72 -11.09
CA LEU A 373 8.15 16.74 -12.18
C LEU A 373 9.41 16.90 -13.04
N GLN A 374 9.96 18.10 -13.19
CA GLN A 374 11.23 18.30 -13.90
C GLN A 374 12.39 17.60 -13.18
N LYS A 375 12.48 17.80 -11.85
CA LYS A 375 13.49 17.13 -11.02
C LYS A 375 13.36 15.61 -11.06
N ILE A 376 12.12 15.10 -10.96
CA ILE A 376 11.83 13.67 -11.06
C ILE A 376 12.21 13.14 -12.45
N ALA A 377 11.83 13.83 -13.52
CA ALA A 377 12.15 13.43 -14.89
C ALA A 377 13.67 13.32 -15.11
N GLY A 378 14.44 14.33 -14.71
CA GLY A 378 15.90 14.34 -14.82
C GLY A 378 16.55 13.16 -14.09
N GLU A 379 16.20 12.94 -12.81
CA GLU A 379 16.73 11.81 -12.03
C GLU A 379 16.30 10.45 -12.60
N MET A 380 15.04 10.33 -13.03
CA MET A 380 14.56 9.08 -13.61
C MET A 380 15.24 8.77 -14.95
N ILE A 381 15.54 9.77 -15.79
CA ILE A 381 16.29 9.58 -17.04
C ILE A 381 17.68 9.02 -16.72
N ARG A 382 18.42 9.67 -15.82
CA ARG A 382 19.77 9.22 -15.40
C ARG A 382 19.75 7.77 -14.92
N LYS A 383 18.83 7.44 -14.00
CA LYS A 383 18.68 6.07 -13.47
C LYS A 383 18.20 5.07 -14.52
N THR A 384 17.35 5.49 -15.45
CA THR A 384 16.91 4.64 -16.57
C THR A 384 18.09 4.32 -17.48
N VAL A 385 18.92 5.31 -17.81
CA VAL A 385 20.15 5.09 -18.57
C VAL A 385 21.06 4.07 -17.88
N GLU A 386 21.28 4.20 -16.57
CA GLU A 386 22.05 3.21 -15.79
C GLU A 386 21.45 1.81 -15.89
N ILE A 387 20.13 1.68 -15.71
CA ILE A 387 19.43 0.39 -15.85
C ILE A 387 19.60 -0.17 -17.27
N TYR A 388 19.50 0.66 -18.32
CA TYR A 388 19.68 0.23 -19.71
C TYR A 388 21.13 -0.24 -19.98
N ARG A 389 22.13 0.41 -19.38
CA ARG A 389 23.53 -0.01 -19.45
C ARG A 389 23.78 -1.34 -18.73
N ASP A 390 23.24 -1.48 -17.52
CA ASP A 390 23.31 -2.72 -16.74
C ASP A 390 22.73 -3.92 -17.53
N HIS A 391 21.76 -3.66 -18.41
CA HIS A 391 21.13 -4.66 -19.27
C HIS A 391 21.77 -4.76 -20.67
N GLY A 392 22.94 -4.16 -20.88
CA GLY A 392 23.74 -4.33 -22.09
C GLY A 392 23.27 -3.55 -23.31
N SER A 393 22.45 -2.50 -23.14
CA SER A 393 22.03 -1.63 -24.25
C SER A 393 23.25 -1.02 -24.95
N LYS A 394 23.35 -1.18 -26.27
CA LYS A 394 24.42 -0.59 -27.11
C LYS A 394 23.99 0.69 -27.82
N ASP A 395 22.82 1.21 -27.49
CA ASP A 395 22.27 2.40 -28.13
C ASP A 395 23.19 3.62 -27.93
N PRO A 396 23.48 4.41 -28.99
CA PRO A 396 24.42 5.53 -28.90
C PRO A 396 24.02 6.58 -27.85
N PHE A 397 22.73 6.91 -27.74
CA PHE A 397 22.27 7.88 -26.75
C PHE A 397 22.54 7.37 -25.33
N ILE A 398 22.17 6.10 -25.05
CA ILE A 398 22.41 5.46 -23.76
C ILE A 398 23.92 5.42 -23.43
N GLN A 399 24.78 5.11 -24.40
CA GLN A 399 26.23 5.01 -24.18
C GLN A 399 26.89 6.38 -23.98
N SER A 400 26.44 7.41 -24.70
CA SER A 400 27.02 8.75 -24.62
C SER A 400 26.49 9.61 -23.47
N TYR A 401 25.37 9.22 -22.84
CA TYR A 401 24.76 10.01 -21.78
C TYR A 401 25.75 10.21 -20.61
N PRO A 402 25.85 11.40 -20.00
CA PRO A 402 26.77 11.61 -18.89
C PRO A 402 26.48 10.67 -17.70
N ASN A 403 27.53 10.26 -16.99
CA ASN A 403 27.40 9.49 -15.75
C ASN A 403 26.86 10.35 -14.61
#